data_AF-A0A9P9EHE1-F1
#
_entry.id   AF-A0A9P9EHE1-F1
#
_cell.length_a   1.000
_cell.length_b   1.000
_cell.length_c   1.000
_cell.angle_alpha   90.00
_cell.angle_beta   90.00
_cell.angle_gamma   90.00
#
_symmetry.space_group_name_H-M   'P 1'
#
loop_
_entity.id
_entity.type
_entity.pdbx_description
1 polymer ?
#
loop_
_entity_poly.entity_id
_entity_poly.type
_entity_poly.pdbx_seq_one_letter_code
_entity_poly.pdbx_strand_id
1 'polypeptide(L)'
;MPNLQTEHDLDKLAARAANIPHWTMLDPRDPEKMSKMIEGLFTTARLTDHDLANFPEDKLRELSVCVWTLPKSSIETLKLVAQRASPGHVKLLSIDCLTAFTWQRFFAAKWAPGESGPEPIPETTRIVYAGSVRPRLTPPLPFEYMPACVDLFSVVAKTEEFASASPEALAKAAAMIRSSNNNWSEVVSREMLEVAQMHPMNPGIVPRGPLDALATDHTRLSTAVLEDWGPGLGRCEAYREPYLGRVPPRGEITLLPRWHNGEVSVMFASEAVVLERLRNDKHMKAMASCQFIMDDFIKMVAKHRRSSKLYRYINIIISNVRIAYQPQSAVPSPDNMPIPHPVAEALNFLQPLARHREPVP
;
A
#
# COMPACT_ATOMS: atom_id res chain seq x y z
N MET A 1 15.94 24.57 -13.28
CA MET A 1 16.95 23.68 -12.65
C MET A 1 18.06 23.50 -13.66
N PRO A 2 19.35 23.58 -13.27
CA PRO A 2 20.43 23.27 -14.21
C PRO A 2 20.28 21.80 -14.63
N ASN A 3 20.44 21.55 -15.94
CA ASN A 3 20.47 20.21 -16.52
C ASN A 3 21.59 19.41 -15.83
N LEU A 4 21.24 18.59 -14.84
CA LEU A 4 22.10 17.51 -14.39
C LEU A 4 22.29 16.61 -15.61
N GLN A 5 23.50 16.62 -16.17
CA GLN A 5 23.86 15.73 -17.26
C GLN A 5 23.55 14.30 -16.81
N THR A 6 22.77 13.57 -17.60
CA THR A 6 22.56 12.14 -17.36
C THR A 6 23.93 11.49 -17.21
N GLU A 7 24.17 10.78 -16.11
CA GLU A 7 25.41 10.03 -15.96
C GLU A 7 25.35 8.85 -16.93
N HIS A 8 25.94 9.04 -18.12
CA HIS A 8 26.02 8.00 -19.16
C HIS A 8 26.83 6.78 -18.71
N ASP A 9 27.58 6.92 -17.62
CA ASP A 9 28.43 5.89 -17.03
C ASP A 9 27.66 5.15 -15.92
N LEU A 10 26.97 4.07 -16.31
CA LEU A 10 26.18 3.24 -15.40
C LEU A 10 27.02 2.58 -14.29
N ASP A 11 28.33 2.42 -14.46
CA ASP A 11 29.19 1.84 -13.43
C ASP A 11 29.43 2.83 -12.28
N LYS A 12 29.57 4.12 -12.58
CA LYS A 12 29.60 5.16 -11.55
C LYS A 12 28.27 5.27 -10.82
N LEU A 13 27.17 5.22 -11.55
CA LEU A 13 25.84 5.26 -10.95
C LEU A 13 25.60 4.05 -10.03
N ALA A 14 26.00 2.85 -10.46
CA ALA A 14 25.96 1.64 -9.66
C ALA A 14 26.81 1.75 -8.39
N ALA A 15 28.04 2.29 -8.49
CA ALA A 15 28.93 2.49 -7.35
C ALA A 15 28.35 3.47 -6.31
N ARG A 16 27.69 4.53 -6.76
CA ARG A 16 26.94 5.45 -5.88
C ARG A 16 25.78 4.73 -5.21
N ALA A 17 24.94 4.05 -5.99
CA ALA A 17 23.77 3.36 -5.49
C ALA A 17 24.10 2.26 -4.46
N ALA A 18 25.26 1.61 -4.59
CA ALA A 18 25.72 0.58 -3.64
C ALA A 18 25.90 1.10 -2.21
N ASN A 19 26.18 2.40 -2.04
CA ASN A 19 26.37 3.03 -0.73
C ASN A 19 25.05 3.51 -0.10
N ILE A 20 23.95 3.51 -0.84
CA ILE A 20 22.65 3.98 -0.35
C ILE A 20 21.99 2.86 0.48
N PRO A 21 21.79 3.05 1.79
CA PRO A 21 21.19 2.03 2.64
C PRO A 21 19.77 1.69 2.20
N HIS A 22 19.40 0.41 2.29
CA HIS A 22 18.04 -0.08 2.03
C HIS A 22 17.51 0.04 0.60
N TRP A 23 18.30 0.56 -0.34
CA TRP A 23 17.93 0.67 -1.75
C TRP A 23 18.77 -0.27 -2.62
N THR A 24 18.30 -0.52 -3.84
CA THR A 24 18.98 -1.34 -4.86
C THR A 24 18.68 -0.76 -6.23
N MET A 25 19.73 -0.49 -7.02
CA MET A 25 19.60 -0.01 -8.39
C MET A 25 19.16 -1.14 -9.32
N LEU A 26 18.28 -0.81 -10.26
CA LEU A 26 17.84 -1.72 -11.33
C LEU A 26 18.75 -1.54 -12.55
N ASP A 27 19.69 -2.44 -12.77
CA ASP A 27 20.65 -2.30 -13.89
C ASP A 27 19.95 -2.47 -15.26
N PRO A 28 19.84 -1.41 -16.10
CA PRO A 28 19.19 -1.50 -17.41
C PRO A 28 19.94 -2.38 -18.40
N ARG A 29 21.22 -2.70 -18.14
CA ARG A 29 22.05 -3.55 -19.01
C ARG A 29 21.68 -5.04 -18.87
N ASP A 30 20.94 -5.40 -17.83
CA ASP A 30 20.46 -6.76 -17.57
C ASP A 30 18.94 -6.77 -17.31
N PRO A 31 18.12 -6.63 -18.36
CA PRO A 31 16.66 -6.63 -18.23
C PRO A 31 16.07 -7.88 -17.57
N GLU A 32 16.70 -9.05 -17.75
CA GLU A 32 16.22 -10.30 -17.15
C GLU A 32 16.40 -10.29 -15.63
N LYS A 33 17.59 -9.89 -15.15
CA LYS A 33 17.84 -9.73 -13.72
C LYS A 33 16.97 -8.65 -13.11
N MET A 34 16.72 -7.57 -13.83
CA MET A 34 15.79 -6.53 -13.41
C MET A 34 14.37 -7.07 -13.25
N SER A 35 13.83 -7.79 -14.25
CA SER A 35 12.50 -8.39 -14.19
C SER A 35 12.38 -9.32 -12.98
N LYS A 36 13.37 -10.21 -12.78
CA LYS A 36 13.45 -11.11 -11.62
C LYS A 36 13.50 -10.36 -10.29
N MET A 37 14.21 -9.23 -10.23
CA MET A 37 14.29 -8.40 -9.02
C MET A 37 12.96 -7.72 -8.71
N ILE A 38 12.25 -7.22 -9.72
CA ILE A 38 10.92 -6.60 -9.55
C ILE A 38 9.89 -7.66 -9.17
N GLU A 39 9.86 -8.79 -9.87
CA GLU A 39 8.95 -9.91 -9.58
C GLU A 39 9.20 -10.51 -8.20
N GLY A 40 10.47 -10.63 -7.80
CA GLY A 40 10.91 -11.13 -6.49
C GLY A 40 10.95 -10.07 -5.39
N LEU A 41 10.50 -8.84 -5.65
CA LEU A 41 10.54 -7.77 -4.65
C LEU A 41 9.64 -8.11 -3.46
N PHE A 42 8.46 -8.69 -3.70
CA PHE A 42 7.57 -9.17 -2.66
C PHE A 42 7.68 -10.67 -2.50
N THR A 43 7.77 -11.14 -1.25
CA THR A 43 7.72 -12.57 -0.95
C THR A 43 6.36 -13.14 -1.37
N THR A 44 6.34 -14.41 -1.75
CA THR A 44 5.12 -15.20 -1.91
C THR A 44 4.74 -15.83 -0.58
N ALA A 45 3.45 -16.13 -0.40
CA ALA A 45 2.96 -16.85 0.77
C ALA A 45 3.57 -18.25 0.82
N ARG A 46 3.96 -18.70 2.00
CA ARG A 46 4.31 -20.10 2.22
C ARG A 46 3.04 -20.93 2.21
N LEU A 47 2.97 -21.94 1.36
CA LEU A 47 1.90 -22.93 1.38
C LEU A 47 2.25 -24.03 2.38
N THR A 48 1.31 -24.38 3.24
CA THR A 48 1.48 -25.47 4.22
C THR A 48 1.02 -26.78 3.60
N ASP A 49 1.39 -27.91 4.22
CA ASP A 49 0.90 -29.22 3.80
C ASP A 49 -0.63 -29.28 3.87
N HIS A 50 -1.23 -28.60 4.86
CA HIS A 50 -2.67 -28.50 5.00
C HIS A 50 -3.31 -27.74 3.83
N ASP A 51 -2.74 -26.63 3.35
CA ASP A 51 -3.35 -25.91 2.22
C ASP A 51 -3.29 -26.74 0.94
N LEU A 52 -2.13 -27.34 0.67
CA LEU A 52 -1.88 -28.16 -0.52
C LEU A 52 -2.73 -29.43 -0.53
N ALA A 53 -3.09 -29.96 0.64
CA ALA A 53 -4.00 -31.10 0.75
C ALA A 53 -5.47 -30.75 0.44
N ASN A 54 -5.88 -29.49 0.68
CA ASN A 54 -7.29 -29.08 0.61
C ASN A 54 -7.64 -28.27 -0.65
N PHE A 55 -6.66 -27.59 -1.26
CA PHE A 55 -6.91 -26.68 -2.37
C PHE A 55 -5.80 -26.73 -3.44
N PRO A 56 -6.15 -26.53 -4.73
CA PRO A 56 -5.16 -26.32 -5.79
C PRO A 56 -4.27 -25.09 -5.54
N GLU A 57 -2.99 -25.19 -5.87
CA GLU A 57 -2.02 -24.09 -5.68
C GLU A 57 -2.41 -22.82 -6.44
N ASP A 58 -2.88 -22.95 -7.69
CA ASP A 58 -3.30 -21.80 -8.51
C ASP A 58 -4.43 -20.99 -7.85
N LYS A 59 -5.33 -21.68 -7.14
CA LYS A 59 -6.40 -21.05 -6.36
C LYS A 59 -5.89 -20.38 -5.09
N LEU A 60 -4.92 -21.00 -4.42
CA LEU A 60 -4.31 -20.45 -3.20
C LEU A 60 -3.51 -19.16 -3.50
N ARG A 61 -2.91 -19.08 -4.69
CA ARG A 61 -2.08 -17.95 -5.13
C ARG A 61 -2.81 -16.89 -5.95
N GLU A 62 -4.13 -17.02 -6.11
CA GLU A 62 -4.97 -16.00 -6.74
C GLU A 62 -4.89 -14.70 -5.92
N LEU A 63 -4.61 -13.57 -6.58
CA LEU A 63 -4.42 -12.29 -5.91
C LEU A 63 -5.77 -11.65 -5.60
N SER A 64 -5.93 -11.23 -4.35
CA SER A 64 -7.18 -10.70 -3.84
C SER A 64 -6.93 -9.56 -2.85
N VAL A 65 -8.02 -8.99 -2.34
CA VAL A 65 -8.01 -7.87 -1.42
C VAL A 65 -9.03 -8.10 -0.32
N CYS A 66 -8.68 -7.79 0.93
CA CYS A 66 -9.63 -7.71 2.03
C CYS A 66 -9.55 -6.38 2.76
N VAL A 67 -10.66 -5.98 3.39
CA VAL A 67 -10.72 -4.77 4.22
C VAL A 67 -11.17 -5.14 5.63
N TRP A 68 -10.39 -4.69 6.60
CA TRP A 68 -10.66 -4.83 8.03
C TRP A 68 -10.92 -3.48 8.64
N THR A 69 -11.71 -3.46 9.69
CA THR A 69 -12.07 -2.24 10.41
C THR A 69 -11.62 -2.35 11.85
N LEU A 70 -10.79 -1.40 12.30
CA LEU A 70 -10.33 -1.31 13.68
C LEU A 70 -11.02 -0.13 14.36
N PRO A 71 -11.87 -0.36 15.37
CA PRO A 71 -12.46 0.73 16.13
C PRO A 71 -11.37 1.47 16.90
N LYS A 72 -11.65 2.73 17.24
CA LYS A 72 -10.74 3.60 18.01
C LYS A 72 -10.23 2.92 19.29
N SER A 73 -11.11 2.22 20.01
CA SER A 73 -10.80 1.49 21.25
C SER A 73 -9.75 0.40 21.04
N SER A 74 -9.79 -0.34 19.94
CA SER A 74 -8.77 -1.34 19.61
C SER A 74 -7.42 -0.68 19.33
N ILE A 75 -7.39 0.42 18.58
CA ILE A 75 -6.16 1.17 18.28
C ILE A 75 -5.52 1.74 19.56
N GLU A 76 -6.35 2.26 20.47
CA GLU A 76 -5.91 2.72 21.78
C GLU A 76 -5.40 1.57 22.66
N THR A 77 -6.06 0.42 22.61
CA THR A 77 -5.63 -0.80 23.30
C THR A 77 -4.27 -1.27 22.80
N LEU A 78 -4.06 -1.35 21.48
CA LEU A 78 -2.78 -1.71 20.87
C LEU A 78 -1.66 -0.79 21.36
N LYS A 79 -1.89 0.53 21.34
CA LYS A 79 -0.93 1.51 21.85
C LYS A 79 -0.65 1.31 23.34
N LEU A 80 -1.69 1.14 24.15
CA LEU A 80 -1.56 0.98 25.60
C LEU A 80 -0.74 -0.28 25.95
N VAL A 81 -1.07 -1.41 25.31
CA VAL A 81 -0.40 -2.70 25.51
C VAL A 81 1.06 -2.61 25.10
N ALA A 82 1.34 -2.09 23.89
CA ALA A 82 2.70 -1.92 23.41
C ALA A 82 3.51 -0.94 24.29
N GLN A 83 2.91 0.18 24.70
CA GLN A 83 3.59 1.18 25.52
C GLN A 83 3.95 0.63 26.90
N ARG A 84 3.11 -0.22 27.50
CA ARG A 84 3.37 -0.88 28.79
C ARG A 84 4.47 -1.94 28.70
N ALA A 85 4.55 -2.63 27.57
CA ALA A 85 5.54 -3.68 27.34
C ALA A 85 6.86 -3.14 26.76
N SER A 86 6.96 -1.84 26.45
CA SER A 86 8.15 -1.24 25.85
C SER A 86 9.28 -1.08 26.88
N PRO A 87 10.46 -1.70 26.66
CA PRO A 87 11.62 -1.47 27.51
C PRO A 87 12.22 -0.10 27.21
N GLY A 88 12.27 0.76 28.24
CA GLY A 88 12.73 2.14 28.11
C GLY A 88 11.61 3.09 27.68
N HIS A 89 11.70 4.36 28.09
CA HIS A 89 10.66 5.39 27.92
C HIS A 89 10.45 5.86 26.46
N VAL A 90 10.58 4.97 25.46
CA VAL A 90 10.28 5.28 24.06
C VAL A 90 8.79 5.57 23.93
N LYS A 91 8.46 6.78 23.51
CA LYS A 91 7.08 7.20 23.26
C LYS A 91 6.59 6.60 21.94
N LEU A 92 5.70 5.62 22.02
CA LEU A 92 5.09 4.99 20.85
C LEU A 92 3.83 5.75 20.43
N LEU A 93 3.64 5.94 19.12
CA LEU A 93 2.41 6.49 18.56
C LEU A 93 1.45 5.38 18.17
N SER A 94 0.15 5.72 18.12
CA SER A 94 -0.91 4.79 17.70
C SER A 94 -0.64 4.22 16.30
N ILE A 95 -0.07 5.03 15.40
CA ILE A 95 0.24 4.58 14.04
C ILE A 95 1.38 3.55 14.03
N ASP A 96 2.41 3.73 14.86
CA ASP A 96 3.51 2.76 14.96
C ASP A 96 2.98 1.40 15.43
N CYS A 97 2.10 1.43 16.43
CA CYS A 97 1.50 0.23 17.01
C CYS A 97 0.51 -0.44 16.04
N LEU A 98 -0.26 0.36 15.30
CA LEU A 98 -1.17 -0.14 14.27
C LEU A 98 -0.39 -0.81 13.14
N THR A 99 0.61 -0.14 12.58
CA THR A 99 1.45 -0.68 11.51
C THR A 99 2.18 -1.95 11.97
N ALA A 100 2.73 -1.96 13.18
CA ALA A 100 3.37 -3.15 13.77
C ALA A 100 2.38 -4.31 13.89
N PHE A 101 1.19 -4.06 14.44
CA PHE A 101 0.16 -5.09 14.60
C PHE A 101 -0.28 -5.67 13.25
N THR A 102 -0.58 -4.81 12.27
CA THR A 102 -1.01 -5.26 10.94
C THR A 102 0.10 -6.03 10.23
N TRP A 103 1.36 -5.61 10.38
CA TRP A 103 2.51 -6.33 9.83
C TRP A 103 2.67 -7.71 10.48
N GLN A 104 2.57 -7.81 11.81
CA GLN A 104 2.66 -9.09 12.52
C GLN A 104 1.57 -10.07 12.09
N ARG A 105 0.32 -9.60 11.99
CA ARG A 105 -0.81 -10.46 11.58
C ARG A 105 -0.68 -10.87 10.12
N PHE A 106 -0.27 -9.95 9.25
CA PHE A 106 -0.03 -10.25 7.84
C PHE A 106 1.10 -11.26 7.66
N PHE A 107 2.21 -11.10 8.38
CA PHE A 107 3.33 -12.04 8.38
C PHE A 107 2.90 -13.43 8.85
N ALA A 108 2.17 -13.51 9.98
CA ALA A 108 1.69 -14.79 10.51
C ALA A 108 0.77 -15.50 9.49
N ALA A 109 -0.11 -14.76 8.81
CA ALA A 109 -0.94 -15.30 7.75
C ALA A 109 -0.13 -15.71 6.51
N LYS A 110 0.91 -14.95 6.14
CA LYS A 110 1.74 -15.21 4.96
C LYS A 110 2.65 -16.42 5.12
N TRP A 111 3.24 -16.59 6.30
CA TRP A 111 4.26 -17.61 6.56
C TRP A 111 3.77 -18.82 7.38
N ALA A 112 2.61 -18.71 8.04
CA ALA A 112 2.02 -19.75 8.89
C ALA A 112 3.07 -20.39 9.84
N PRO A 113 3.70 -19.59 10.72
CA PRO A 113 4.74 -20.10 11.60
C PRO A 113 4.17 -21.16 12.54
N GLY A 114 4.86 -22.30 12.64
CA GLY A 114 4.41 -23.46 13.43
C GLY A 114 3.67 -24.53 12.62
N GLU A 115 3.27 -24.25 11.38
CA GLU A 115 2.71 -25.25 10.47
C GLU A 115 3.79 -25.93 9.63
N SER A 116 3.58 -27.19 9.23
CA SER A 116 4.46 -27.90 8.31
C SER A 116 4.24 -27.48 6.86
N GLY A 117 5.28 -27.53 6.04
CA GLY A 117 5.20 -27.12 4.63
C GLY A 117 6.56 -27.22 3.94
N PRO A 118 6.59 -27.27 2.60
CA PRO A 118 7.79 -27.52 1.81
C PRO A 118 8.80 -26.37 1.87
N GLU A 119 8.32 -25.13 1.96
CA GLU A 119 9.18 -23.95 2.01
C GLU A 119 9.58 -23.63 3.47
N PRO A 120 10.83 -23.23 3.73
CA PRO A 120 11.25 -22.79 5.06
C PRO A 120 10.65 -21.41 5.39
N ILE A 121 10.49 -21.13 6.68
CA ILE A 121 10.16 -19.80 7.18
C ILE A 121 11.45 -18.96 7.18
N PRO A 122 11.44 -17.70 6.69
CA PRO A 122 12.64 -16.88 6.65
C PRO A 122 13.10 -16.49 8.05
N GLU A 123 14.42 -16.34 8.23
CA GLU A 123 15.03 -15.91 9.52
C GLU A 123 14.65 -14.47 9.91
N THR A 124 14.37 -13.63 8.90
CA THR A 124 13.98 -12.25 9.10
C THR A 124 12.75 -11.91 8.27
N THR A 125 11.97 -10.95 8.77
CA THR A 125 10.89 -10.32 8.04
C THR A 125 11.22 -8.87 7.75
N ARG A 126 10.74 -8.36 6.61
CA ARG A 126 10.94 -6.96 6.21
C ARG A 126 9.63 -6.29 5.84
N ILE A 127 9.41 -5.12 6.42
CA ILE A 127 8.42 -4.15 5.95
C ILE A 127 9.11 -2.92 5.40
N VAL A 128 8.53 -2.37 4.34
CA VAL A 128 8.78 -1.00 3.89
C VAL A 128 7.51 -0.20 4.14
N TYR A 129 7.61 1.03 4.59
CA TYR A 129 6.44 1.91 4.69
C TYR A 129 6.72 3.29 4.12
N ALA A 130 5.70 3.90 3.51
CA ALA A 130 5.79 5.25 3.00
C ALA A 130 5.52 6.26 4.14
N GLY A 131 6.40 7.24 4.27
CA GLY A 131 6.26 8.32 5.26
C GLY A 131 6.47 9.69 4.64
N SER A 132 5.72 10.69 5.10
CA SER A 132 5.93 12.06 4.62
C SER A 132 7.21 12.66 5.19
N VAL A 133 8.05 13.20 4.31
CA VAL A 133 9.29 13.88 4.67
C VAL A 133 9.18 15.42 4.60
N ARG A 134 8.03 15.97 4.17
CA ARG A 134 7.75 17.42 4.13
C ARG A 134 8.25 18.19 5.37
N PRO A 135 7.88 17.81 6.62
CA PRO A 135 8.29 18.57 7.81
C PRO A 135 9.75 18.34 8.21
N ARG A 136 10.50 17.49 7.49
CA ARG A 136 11.89 17.10 7.81
C ARG A 136 12.90 17.71 6.86
N LEU A 137 12.44 18.29 5.76
CA LEU A 137 13.30 19.00 4.83
C LEU A 137 13.79 20.30 5.44
N THR A 138 14.90 20.81 4.91
CA THR A 138 15.48 22.09 5.34
C THR A 138 15.54 23.07 4.15
N PRO A 139 14.66 24.09 4.09
CA PRO A 139 13.52 24.36 4.98
C PRO A 139 12.37 23.35 4.80
N PRO A 140 11.47 23.20 5.80
CA PRO A 140 10.35 22.28 5.70
C PRO A 140 9.37 22.75 4.62
N LEU A 141 8.78 21.79 3.90
CA LEU A 141 7.74 22.09 2.94
C LEU A 141 6.39 22.31 3.64
N PRO A 142 5.55 23.23 3.11
CA PRO A 142 4.21 23.46 3.63
C PRO A 142 3.32 22.22 3.52
N PHE A 143 2.31 22.11 4.36
CA PHE A 143 1.39 20.96 4.35
C PHE A 143 0.52 20.94 3.09
N GLU A 144 0.24 22.10 2.52
CA GLU A 144 -0.47 22.30 1.25
C GLU A 144 0.40 22.03 0.00
N TYR A 145 1.66 21.60 0.17
CA TYR A 145 2.49 21.14 -0.95
C TYR A 145 1.91 19.86 -1.57
N MET A 146 1.22 20.04 -2.70
CA MET A 146 0.49 18.99 -3.42
C MET A 146 1.37 17.88 -4.01
N PRO A 147 2.56 18.15 -4.59
CA PRO A 147 3.36 17.10 -5.18
C PRO A 147 3.83 16.05 -4.15
N ALA A 148 4.21 14.88 -4.66
CA ALA A 148 4.71 13.78 -3.84
C ALA A 148 5.96 14.23 -3.06
N CYS A 149 5.91 14.06 -1.75
CA CYS A 149 7.02 14.33 -0.83
C CYS A 149 6.99 13.29 0.28
N VAL A 150 7.28 12.06 -0.15
CA VAL A 150 7.28 10.84 0.64
C VAL A 150 8.60 10.12 0.41
N ASP A 151 9.05 9.41 1.43
CA ASP A 151 10.20 8.51 1.35
C ASP A 151 9.79 7.13 1.87
N LEU A 152 10.58 6.11 1.53
CA LEU A 152 10.36 4.74 1.94
C LEU A 152 11.27 4.37 3.09
N PHE A 153 10.67 3.87 4.16
CA PHE A 153 11.34 3.51 5.40
C PHE A 153 11.36 2.00 5.52
N SER A 154 12.55 1.42 5.66
CA SER A 154 12.71 -0.03 5.82
C SER A 154 12.87 -0.41 7.29
N VAL A 155 12.22 -1.50 7.68
CA VAL A 155 12.39 -2.14 8.99
C VAL A 155 12.56 -3.64 8.78
N VAL A 156 13.58 -4.21 9.41
CA VAL A 156 13.88 -5.65 9.39
C VAL A 156 13.82 -6.18 10.80
N ALA A 157 13.05 -7.24 11.04
CA ALA A 157 12.94 -7.90 12.35
C ALA A 157 13.28 -9.39 12.25
N LYS A 158 13.79 -9.97 13.33
CA LYS A 158 14.01 -11.42 13.44
C LYS A 158 12.67 -12.13 13.57
N THR A 159 12.44 -13.15 12.76
CA THR A 159 11.16 -13.86 12.70
C THR A 159 10.78 -14.49 14.04
N GLU A 160 11.73 -15.12 14.73
CA GLU A 160 11.49 -15.81 16.01
C GLU A 160 10.87 -14.89 17.07
N GLU A 161 11.36 -13.65 17.14
CA GLU A 161 10.90 -12.65 18.09
C GLU A 161 9.64 -11.93 17.61
N PHE A 162 9.47 -11.83 16.28
CA PHE A 162 8.41 -11.05 15.64
C PHE A 162 7.10 -11.82 15.49
N ALA A 163 7.17 -13.12 15.20
CA ALA A 163 6.00 -13.97 14.93
C ALA A 163 5.07 -14.13 16.15
N SER A 164 5.61 -13.96 17.36
CA SER A 164 4.85 -13.99 18.60
C SER A 164 3.76 -12.91 18.60
N ALA A 165 2.55 -13.28 19.04
CA ALA A 165 1.45 -12.34 19.28
C ALA A 165 1.52 -11.68 20.67
N SER A 166 2.67 -11.72 21.34
CA SER A 166 2.82 -11.16 22.68
C SER A 166 2.93 -9.62 22.67
N PRO A 167 2.54 -8.95 23.77
CA PRO A 167 2.72 -7.52 23.94
C PRO A 167 4.16 -7.02 23.69
N GLU A 168 5.16 -7.79 24.08
CA GLU A 168 6.58 -7.45 23.97
C GLU A 168 7.03 -7.46 22.50
N ALA A 169 6.57 -8.45 21.72
CA ALA A 169 6.85 -8.53 20.29
C ALA A 169 6.23 -7.32 19.55
N LEU A 170 4.98 -6.97 19.89
CA LEU A 170 4.32 -5.78 19.35
C LEU A 170 5.07 -4.49 19.72
N ALA A 171 5.45 -4.34 21.00
CA ALA A 171 6.19 -3.18 21.48
C ALA A 171 7.54 -3.02 20.78
N LYS A 172 8.27 -4.13 20.60
CA LYS A 172 9.55 -4.16 19.89
C LYS A 172 9.38 -3.75 18.43
N ALA A 173 8.43 -4.33 17.72
CA ALA A 173 8.15 -3.97 16.32
C ALA A 173 7.75 -2.49 16.17
N ALA A 174 6.86 -1.98 17.04
CA ALA A 174 6.47 -0.58 17.04
C ALA A 174 7.65 0.36 17.34
N ALA A 175 8.53 -0.01 18.28
CA ALA A 175 9.74 0.74 18.58
C ALA A 175 10.73 0.76 17.40
N MET A 176 10.85 -0.34 16.66
CA MET A 176 11.69 -0.40 15.45
C MET A 176 11.15 0.49 14.33
N ILE A 177 9.82 0.52 14.14
CA ILE A 177 9.17 1.46 13.21
C ILE A 177 9.44 2.90 13.64
N ARG A 178 9.21 3.23 14.92
CA ARG A 178 9.51 4.55 15.50
C ARG A 178 10.98 4.96 15.31
N SER A 179 11.91 4.04 15.54
CA SER A 179 13.34 4.27 15.40
C SER A 179 13.74 4.53 13.93
N SER A 180 13.29 3.67 13.02
CA SER A 180 13.49 3.84 11.56
C SER A 180 12.94 5.21 11.10
N ASN A 181 11.77 5.59 11.60
CA ASN A 181 11.17 6.88 11.30
C ASN A 181 12.00 8.05 11.86
N ASN A 182 12.53 7.95 13.08
CA ASN A 182 13.31 9.03 13.70
C ASN A 182 14.71 9.17 13.09
N ASN A 183 15.30 8.10 12.57
CA ASN A 183 16.67 8.06 12.03
C ASN A 183 16.75 8.40 10.54
N TRP A 184 15.70 8.99 9.97
CA TRP A 184 15.71 9.43 8.58
C TRP A 184 16.76 10.52 8.33
N SER A 185 17.41 10.46 7.18
CA SER A 185 18.46 11.39 6.78
C SER A 185 18.12 12.07 5.47
N GLU A 186 18.05 13.41 5.50
CA GLU A 186 17.86 14.23 4.30
C GLU A 186 19.01 14.05 3.30
N VAL A 187 20.24 13.83 3.78
CA VAL A 187 21.42 13.59 2.92
C VAL A 187 21.25 12.31 2.12
N VAL A 188 20.88 11.21 2.79
CA VAL A 188 20.65 9.91 2.13
C VAL A 188 19.47 9.98 1.17
N SER A 189 18.40 10.67 1.55
CA SER A 189 17.22 10.86 0.70
C SER A 189 17.55 11.64 -0.58
N ARG A 190 18.34 12.73 -0.47
CA ARG A 190 18.83 13.48 -1.64
C ARG A 190 19.71 12.63 -2.54
N GLU A 191 20.64 11.85 -1.96
CA GLU A 191 21.52 10.97 -2.75
C GLU A 191 20.71 9.92 -3.52
N MET A 192 19.68 9.33 -2.90
CA MET A 192 18.74 8.43 -3.57
C MET A 192 18.01 9.12 -4.73
N LEU A 193 17.51 10.33 -4.53
CA LEU A 193 16.82 11.09 -5.58
C LEU A 193 17.75 11.44 -6.75
N GLU A 194 19.01 11.80 -6.47
CA GLU A 194 20.00 12.06 -7.51
C GLU A 194 20.27 10.79 -8.33
N VAL A 195 20.48 9.65 -7.67
CA VAL A 195 20.65 8.35 -8.35
C VAL A 195 19.43 8.02 -9.20
N ALA A 196 18.23 8.16 -8.67
CA ALA A 196 16.98 7.91 -9.39
C ALA A 196 16.81 8.85 -10.60
N GLN A 197 17.19 10.12 -10.48
CA GLN A 197 17.09 11.11 -11.54
C GLN A 197 18.10 10.89 -12.67
N MET A 198 19.31 10.44 -12.35
CA MET A 198 20.34 10.12 -13.35
C MET A 198 20.11 8.78 -14.04
N HIS A 199 19.27 7.93 -13.46
CA HIS A 199 18.97 6.62 -14.01
C HIS A 199 18.20 6.73 -15.34
N PRO A 200 18.57 5.97 -16.40
CA PRO A 200 17.93 6.06 -17.71
C PRO A 200 16.51 5.47 -17.77
N MET A 201 16.05 4.85 -16.68
CA MET A 201 14.73 4.22 -16.57
C MET A 201 14.05 4.58 -15.25
N ASN A 202 12.72 4.55 -15.24
CA ASN A 202 11.89 4.80 -14.07
C ASN A 202 10.93 3.61 -13.82
N PRO A 203 10.94 2.96 -12.64
CA PRO A 203 11.86 3.21 -11.53
C PRO A 203 13.28 2.75 -11.85
N GLY A 204 14.27 3.52 -11.43
CA GLY A 204 15.69 3.16 -11.54
C GLY A 204 16.28 2.55 -10.27
N ILE A 205 15.55 2.68 -9.17
CA ILE A 205 15.93 2.20 -7.86
C ILE A 205 14.69 1.67 -7.15
N VAL A 206 14.85 0.58 -6.41
CA VAL A 206 13.78 -0.06 -5.64
C VAL A 206 14.26 -0.33 -4.21
N PRO A 207 13.34 -0.52 -3.25
CA PRO A 207 13.72 -0.98 -1.93
C PRO A 207 14.44 -2.33 -2.01
N ARG A 208 15.39 -2.55 -1.11
CA ARG A 208 16.13 -3.80 -1.03
C ARG A 208 15.20 -4.95 -0.61
N GLY A 209 14.98 -5.86 -1.54
CA GLY A 209 14.15 -7.05 -1.36
C GLY A 209 14.84 -8.22 -0.63
N PRO A 210 14.10 -9.32 -0.38
CA PRO A 210 12.65 -9.41 -0.57
C PRO A 210 11.88 -8.68 0.56
N LEU A 211 10.62 -8.32 0.30
CA LEU A 211 9.72 -7.60 1.20
C LEU A 211 8.52 -8.49 1.56
N ASP A 212 8.18 -8.57 2.84
CA ASP A 212 6.93 -9.21 3.25
C ASP A 212 5.75 -8.28 3.08
N ALA A 213 5.96 -7.00 3.39
CA ALA A 213 4.93 -5.98 3.32
C ALA A 213 5.46 -4.62 2.84
N LEU A 214 4.61 -3.90 2.13
CA LEU A 214 4.70 -2.47 1.85
C LEU A 214 3.48 -1.79 2.47
N ALA A 215 3.69 -0.88 3.42
CA ALA A 215 2.60 -0.16 4.07
C ALA A 215 2.49 1.30 3.62
N THR A 216 1.27 1.75 3.38
CA THR A 216 0.94 3.15 3.06
C THR A 216 -0.03 3.70 4.10
N ASP A 217 0.27 4.89 4.64
CA ASP A 217 -0.53 5.54 5.68
C ASP A 217 -1.34 6.70 5.09
N HIS A 218 -2.64 6.48 4.87
CA HIS A 218 -3.59 7.50 4.44
C HIS A 218 -4.46 7.99 5.62
N THR A 219 -4.15 7.63 6.86
CA THR A 219 -4.97 7.98 8.04
C THR A 219 -5.06 9.48 8.29
N ARG A 220 -4.16 10.28 7.70
CA ARG A 220 -4.15 11.75 7.77
C ARG A 220 -4.96 12.43 6.66
N LEU A 221 -5.42 11.68 5.66
CA LEU A 221 -6.27 12.20 4.58
C LEU A 221 -7.71 12.49 5.04
N SER A 222 -8.04 12.15 6.30
CA SER A 222 -9.36 12.33 6.90
C SER A 222 -9.95 13.72 6.71
N THR A 223 -9.15 14.78 6.80
CA THR A 223 -9.67 16.15 6.65
C THR A 223 -10.32 16.35 5.28
N ALA A 224 -9.66 15.89 4.21
CA ALA A 224 -10.18 16.02 2.85
C ALA A 224 -11.33 15.04 2.57
N VAL A 225 -11.27 13.84 3.15
CA VAL A 225 -12.28 12.78 2.89
C VAL A 225 -13.57 13.02 3.68
N LEU A 226 -13.48 13.60 4.87
CA LEU A 226 -14.62 13.86 5.75
C LEU A 226 -15.24 15.24 5.52
N GLU A 227 -14.71 16.01 4.57
CA GLU A 227 -15.23 17.33 4.22
C GLU A 227 -16.63 17.22 3.60
N ASP A 228 -17.46 18.21 3.89
CA ASP A 228 -18.76 18.36 3.24
C ASP A 228 -18.55 19.15 1.95
N TRP A 229 -18.80 18.50 0.82
CA TRP A 229 -18.57 19.06 -0.52
C TRP A 229 -19.74 19.89 -1.04
N GLY A 230 -20.77 20.13 -0.21
CA GLY A 230 -21.87 21.02 -0.52
C GLY A 230 -23.23 20.48 -0.10
N PRO A 231 -24.26 21.35 -0.13
CA PRO A 231 -25.59 20.97 0.32
C PRO A 231 -26.17 19.84 -0.53
N GLY A 232 -26.61 18.77 0.12
CA GLY A 232 -27.40 17.69 -0.49
C GLY A 232 -26.69 16.37 -0.75
N LEU A 233 -25.35 16.31 -0.64
CA LEU A 233 -24.60 15.05 -0.75
C LEU A 233 -24.32 14.41 0.61
N GLY A 234 -24.35 15.18 1.69
CA GLY A 234 -23.93 14.73 3.00
C GLY A 234 -22.43 14.50 3.08
N ARG A 235 -21.99 13.77 4.11
CA ARG A 235 -20.58 13.45 4.32
C ARG A 235 -20.22 12.14 3.63
N CYS A 236 -18.94 11.96 3.32
CA CYS A 236 -18.43 10.68 2.83
C CYS A 236 -18.81 9.54 3.80
N GLU A 237 -19.53 8.53 3.30
CA GLU A 237 -19.92 7.34 4.07
C GLU A 237 -18.82 6.27 4.07
N ALA A 238 -18.04 6.20 2.98
CA ALA A 238 -16.97 5.23 2.83
C ALA A 238 -15.91 5.71 1.83
N TYR A 239 -14.64 5.53 2.20
CA TYR A 239 -13.48 5.68 1.34
C TYR A 239 -12.86 4.31 1.10
N ARG A 240 -12.60 3.99 -0.17
CA ARG A 240 -11.95 2.74 -0.59
C ARG A 240 -10.93 3.08 -1.65
N GLU A 241 -9.78 2.42 -1.61
CA GLU A 241 -8.77 2.54 -2.64
C GLU A 241 -9.01 1.47 -3.70
N PRO A 242 -9.33 1.85 -4.95
CA PRO A 242 -9.52 0.88 -6.01
C PRO A 242 -8.18 0.46 -6.63
N TYR A 243 -8.07 -0.81 -7.02
CA TYR A 243 -7.00 -1.27 -7.91
C TYR A 243 -7.46 -1.09 -9.36
N LEU A 244 -7.43 0.16 -9.86
CA LEU A 244 -7.77 0.44 -11.26
C LEU A 244 -6.55 0.19 -12.15
N GLY A 245 -6.65 -0.75 -13.10
CA GLY A 245 -5.61 -1.02 -14.09
C GLY A 245 -4.29 -1.56 -13.53
N ARG A 246 -4.27 -1.97 -12.25
CA ARG A 246 -3.11 -2.58 -11.60
C ARG A 246 -3.48 -3.89 -10.93
N VAL A 247 -2.58 -4.86 -11.02
CA VAL A 247 -2.68 -6.10 -10.25
C VAL A 247 -2.34 -5.79 -8.79
N PRO A 248 -3.15 -6.21 -7.79
CA PRO A 248 -2.80 -6.02 -6.39
C PRO A 248 -1.46 -6.68 -6.06
N PRO A 249 -0.51 -6.01 -5.40
CA PRO A 249 0.78 -6.61 -5.07
C PRO A 249 0.66 -7.64 -3.94
N ARG A 250 1.62 -8.56 -3.84
CA ARG A 250 1.65 -9.71 -2.90
C ARG A 250 2.05 -9.34 -1.46
N GLY A 251 1.67 -8.15 -1.01
CA GLY A 251 2.16 -7.63 0.26
C GLY A 251 1.81 -6.18 0.57
N GLU A 252 0.73 -5.63 0.01
CA GLU A 252 0.36 -4.24 0.33
C GLU A 252 -0.57 -4.17 1.54
N ILE A 253 -0.26 -3.23 2.45
CA ILE A 253 -1.05 -2.88 3.62
C ILE A 253 -1.38 -1.39 3.54
N THR A 254 -2.62 -1.06 3.21
CA THR A 254 -3.06 0.35 3.13
C THR A 254 -3.86 0.70 4.39
N LEU A 255 -3.36 1.64 5.19
CA LEU A 255 -4.12 2.23 6.29
C LEU A 255 -5.00 3.36 5.72
N LEU A 256 -6.30 3.13 5.67
CA LEU A 256 -7.27 4.06 5.07
C LEU A 256 -7.52 5.28 5.97
N PRO A 257 -8.14 6.36 5.45
CA PRO A 257 -8.44 7.56 6.22
C PRO A 257 -9.16 7.24 7.53
N ARG A 258 -8.75 7.92 8.61
CA ARG A 258 -9.39 7.79 9.91
C ARG A 258 -10.78 8.43 9.87
N TRP A 259 -11.80 7.72 10.33
CA TRP A 259 -13.17 8.25 10.39
C TRP A 259 -13.37 9.19 11.59
N HIS A 260 -14.49 9.91 11.60
CA HIS A 260 -14.87 10.84 12.66
C HIS A 260 -14.99 10.16 14.04
N ASN A 261 -15.40 8.89 14.08
CA ASN A 261 -15.44 8.06 15.28
C ASN A 261 -14.03 7.57 15.72
N GLY A 262 -12.98 7.92 14.98
CA GLY A 262 -11.58 7.56 15.21
C GLY A 262 -11.18 6.18 14.70
N GLU A 263 -12.10 5.44 14.07
CA GLU A 263 -11.87 4.16 13.42
C GLU A 263 -10.90 4.28 12.25
N VAL A 264 -10.14 3.23 12.00
CA VAL A 264 -9.28 3.10 10.80
C VAL A 264 -9.61 1.79 10.13
N SER A 265 -9.90 1.85 8.83
CA SER A 265 -9.95 0.65 8.00
C SER A 265 -8.56 0.32 7.47
N VAL A 266 -8.24 -0.96 7.33
CA VAL A 266 -6.97 -1.46 6.78
C VAL A 266 -7.28 -2.38 5.62
N MET A 267 -6.70 -2.09 4.47
CA MET A 267 -6.79 -2.94 3.29
C MET A 267 -5.53 -3.79 3.19
N PHE A 268 -5.70 -5.09 2.97
CA PHE A 268 -4.60 -6.01 2.66
C PHE A 268 -4.77 -6.51 1.23
N ALA A 269 -3.72 -6.43 0.43
CA ALA A 269 -3.62 -7.10 -0.86
C ALA A 269 -2.57 -8.22 -0.79
N SER A 270 -3.00 -9.42 -1.17
CA SER A 270 -2.16 -10.62 -1.13
C SER A 270 -2.81 -11.79 -1.86
N GLU A 271 -2.17 -12.94 -1.80
CA GLU A 271 -2.70 -14.22 -2.24
C GLU A 271 -3.91 -14.66 -1.38
N ALA A 272 -4.87 -15.34 -1.98
CA ALA A 272 -6.13 -15.77 -1.35
C ALA A 272 -5.90 -16.56 -0.07
N VAL A 273 -4.89 -17.45 -0.04
CA VAL A 273 -4.50 -18.21 1.15
C VAL A 273 -4.16 -17.31 2.34
N VAL A 274 -3.48 -16.18 2.10
CA VAL A 274 -3.10 -15.23 3.15
C VAL A 274 -4.34 -14.55 3.71
N LEU A 275 -5.28 -14.15 2.85
CA LEU A 275 -6.48 -13.45 3.28
C LEU A 275 -7.43 -14.38 4.05
N GLU A 276 -7.54 -15.65 3.66
CA GLU A 276 -8.30 -16.65 4.40
C GLU A 276 -7.68 -16.98 5.76
N ARG A 277 -6.35 -17.13 5.83
CA ARG A 277 -5.66 -17.29 7.12
C ARG A 277 -5.85 -16.06 8.01
N LEU A 278 -5.76 -14.85 7.44
CA LEU A 278 -6.00 -13.61 8.18
C LEU A 278 -7.45 -13.52 8.68
N ARG A 279 -8.44 -13.96 7.88
CA ARG A 279 -9.85 -14.09 8.29
C ARG A 279 -10.01 -14.99 9.52
N ASN A 280 -9.17 -16.02 9.62
CA ASN A 280 -9.19 -16.98 10.73
C ASN A 280 -8.23 -16.61 11.88
N ASP A 281 -7.42 -15.55 11.76
CA ASP A 281 -6.50 -15.13 12.81
C ASP A 281 -7.28 -14.59 14.03
N LYS A 282 -7.15 -15.28 15.16
CA LYS A 282 -7.84 -14.97 16.41
C LYS A 282 -7.51 -13.59 16.98
N HIS A 283 -6.26 -13.12 16.81
CA HIS A 283 -5.81 -11.83 17.32
C HIS A 283 -6.33 -10.70 16.45
N MET A 284 -6.38 -10.90 15.13
CA MET A 284 -7.00 -9.97 14.19
C MET A 284 -8.49 -9.82 14.48
N LYS A 285 -9.22 -10.93 14.63
CA LYS A 285 -10.66 -10.91 14.97
C LYS A 285 -10.98 -10.29 16.33
N ALA A 286 -10.05 -10.37 17.29
CA ALA A 286 -10.21 -9.73 18.59
C ALA A 286 -10.10 -8.19 18.53
N MET A 287 -9.36 -7.67 17.55
CA MET A 287 -9.09 -6.23 17.40
C MET A 287 -9.90 -5.57 16.30
N ALA A 288 -10.41 -6.33 15.33
CA ALA A 288 -10.94 -5.82 14.08
C ALA A 288 -12.10 -6.68 13.55
N SER A 289 -12.98 -6.07 12.76
CA SER A 289 -14.00 -6.78 11.99
C SER A 289 -13.64 -6.82 10.50
N CYS A 290 -13.73 -8.00 9.87
CA CYS A 290 -13.56 -8.13 8.43
C CYS A 290 -14.84 -7.64 7.72
N GLN A 291 -14.71 -6.65 6.85
CA GLN A 291 -15.83 -6.08 6.10
C GLN A 291 -16.12 -6.89 4.83
N PHE A 292 -15.07 -7.24 4.09
CA PHE A 292 -15.17 -8.11 2.92
C PHE A 292 -13.82 -8.68 2.52
N ILE A 293 -13.87 -9.78 1.75
CA ILE A 293 -12.78 -10.28 0.89
C ILE A 293 -13.33 -10.30 -0.54
N MET A 294 -12.58 -9.78 -1.51
CA MET A 294 -13.06 -9.60 -2.89
C MET A 294 -13.63 -10.90 -3.51
N ASP A 295 -13.03 -12.04 -3.19
CA ASP A 295 -13.46 -13.35 -3.69
C ASP A 295 -14.84 -13.78 -3.18
N ASP A 296 -15.24 -13.32 -1.98
CA ASP A 296 -16.59 -13.54 -1.46
C ASP A 296 -17.63 -12.86 -2.33
N PHE A 297 -17.32 -11.66 -2.85
CA PHE A 297 -18.25 -10.90 -3.68
C PHE A 297 -18.51 -11.61 -5.01
N ILE A 298 -17.47 -12.15 -5.65
CA ILE A 298 -17.61 -12.92 -6.89
C ILE A 298 -18.47 -14.17 -6.66
N LYS A 299 -18.19 -14.91 -5.58
CA LYS A 299 -18.97 -16.11 -5.19
C LYS A 299 -20.41 -15.74 -4.82
N MET A 300 -20.62 -14.64 -4.09
CA MET A 300 -21.93 -14.14 -3.69
C MET A 300 -22.75 -13.65 -4.88
N VAL A 301 -22.15 -12.90 -5.82
CA VAL A 301 -22.81 -12.45 -7.07
C VAL A 301 -23.13 -13.64 -7.97
N ALA A 302 -22.25 -14.62 -8.08
CA ALA A 302 -22.52 -15.86 -8.82
C ALA A 302 -23.70 -16.65 -8.21
N LYS A 303 -23.81 -16.68 -6.88
CA LYS A 303 -24.93 -17.30 -6.15
C LYS A 303 -26.25 -16.52 -6.32
N HIS A 304 -26.22 -15.18 -6.30
CA HIS A 304 -27.39 -14.32 -6.44
C HIS A 304 -27.87 -14.11 -7.88
N ARG A 305 -27.00 -14.32 -8.89
CA ARG A 305 -27.41 -14.43 -10.30
C ARG A 305 -28.45 -15.53 -10.52
N ARG A 306 -28.51 -16.53 -9.64
CA ARG A 306 -29.46 -17.63 -9.71
C ARG A 306 -30.79 -17.37 -8.99
N SER A 307 -30.95 -16.26 -8.23
CA SER A 307 -32.05 -16.22 -7.25
C SER A 307 -32.97 -14.99 -7.15
N SER A 308 -32.75 -13.77 -7.69
CA SER A 308 -33.86 -12.79 -7.74
C SER A 308 -33.63 -11.49 -8.54
N LYS A 309 -34.74 -10.75 -8.74
CA LYS A 309 -34.95 -9.42 -9.35
C LYS A 309 -34.20 -8.24 -8.68
N LEU A 310 -33.29 -8.45 -7.73
CA LEU A 310 -32.46 -7.41 -7.10
C LEU A 310 -31.36 -6.83 -8.04
N TYR A 311 -31.56 -6.95 -9.35
CA TYR A 311 -30.54 -6.85 -10.38
C TYR A 311 -30.26 -5.40 -10.83
N ARG A 312 -31.04 -4.41 -10.40
CA ARG A 312 -30.87 -3.01 -10.85
C ARG A 312 -29.84 -2.20 -10.05
N TYR A 313 -29.73 -2.40 -8.74
CA TYR A 313 -28.76 -1.66 -7.91
C TYR A 313 -27.34 -2.23 -7.99
N ILE A 314 -27.21 -3.55 -8.12
CA ILE A 314 -25.92 -4.24 -8.24
C ILE A 314 -25.23 -3.93 -9.58
N ASN A 315 -25.99 -3.67 -10.66
CA ASN A 315 -25.39 -3.37 -11.96
C ASN A 315 -24.62 -2.05 -12.01
N ILE A 316 -24.94 -1.05 -11.18
CA ILE A 316 -24.19 0.23 -11.16
C ILE A 316 -22.79 0.03 -10.54
N ILE A 317 -22.69 -0.83 -9.52
CA ILE A 317 -21.41 -1.18 -8.89
C ILE A 317 -20.61 -2.12 -9.81
N ILE A 318 -21.27 -3.11 -10.43
CA ILE A 318 -20.63 -4.05 -11.35
C ILE A 318 -20.18 -3.37 -12.65
N SER A 319 -20.92 -2.42 -13.23
CA SER A 319 -20.49 -1.72 -14.44
C SER A 319 -19.20 -0.93 -14.22
N ASN A 320 -19.02 -0.32 -13.04
CA ASN A 320 -17.80 0.40 -12.71
C ASN A 320 -16.61 -0.55 -12.44
N VAL A 321 -16.85 -1.75 -11.90
CA VAL A 321 -15.80 -2.77 -11.69
C VAL A 321 -15.44 -3.50 -12.99
N ARG A 322 -16.40 -3.75 -13.89
CA ARG A 322 -16.17 -4.50 -15.13
C ARG A 322 -15.55 -3.65 -16.25
N ILE A 323 -15.81 -2.34 -16.28
CA ILE A 323 -15.11 -1.39 -17.16
C ILE A 323 -13.62 -1.29 -16.75
N ALA A 324 -13.29 -1.46 -15.47
CA ALA A 324 -11.91 -1.44 -14.97
C ALA A 324 -11.12 -2.75 -15.21
N TYR A 325 -11.80 -3.86 -15.57
CA TYR A 325 -11.20 -5.20 -15.66
C TYR A 325 -11.53 -5.93 -16.99
N GLN A 326 -11.69 -5.19 -18.09
CA GLN A 326 -11.50 -5.81 -19.41
C GLN A 326 -10.01 -5.82 -19.75
N PRO A 327 -9.36 -6.99 -19.91
CA PRO A 327 -8.07 -7.03 -20.57
C PRO A 327 -8.28 -6.50 -21.99
N GLN A 328 -7.55 -5.46 -22.37
CA GLN A 328 -7.45 -5.04 -23.77
C GLN A 328 -6.69 -6.15 -24.53
N SER A 329 -7.41 -7.17 -24.96
CA SER A 329 -6.91 -8.15 -25.91
C SER A 329 -7.14 -7.60 -27.33
N ALA A 330 -6.06 -7.07 -27.91
CA ALA A 330 -5.73 -6.97 -29.34
C ALA A 330 -4.99 -5.66 -29.60
N VAL A 331 -3.66 -5.74 -29.66
CA VAL A 331 -2.83 -4.72 -30.30
C VAL A 331 -3.02 -4.87 -31.82
N PRO A 332 -3.52 -3.87 -32.56
CA PRO A 332 -3.43 -3.89 -34.01
C PRO A 332 -1.97 -3.61 -34.42
N SER A 333 -1.53 -4.26 -35.50
CA SER A 333 -0.22 -4.12 -36.14
C SER A 333 0.22 -2.64 -36.33
N PRO A 334 1.53 -2.31 -36.29
CA PRO A 334 2.02 -0.91 -36.24
C PRO A 334 1.84 -0.09 -37.52
N ASP A 335 1.30 -0.66 -38.60
CA ASP A 335 1.42 -0.06 -39.93
C ASP A 335 0.29 0.89 -40.34
N ASN A 336 -0.66 1.24 -39.45
CA ASN A 336 -1.78 2.12 -39.84
C ASN A 336 -2.32 3.01 -38.70
N MET A 337 -1.50 3.88 -38.11
CA MET A 337 -2.00 4.96 -37.25
C MET A 337 -1.44 6.32 -37.70
N PRO A 338 -2.31 7.31 -38.03
CA PRO A 338 -1.88 8.66 -38.34
C PRO A 338 -1.43 9.40 -37.08
N ILE A 339 -0.42 10.25 -37.24
CA ILE A 339 0.17 11.11 -36.19
C ILE A 339 -0.86 12.17 -35.75
N PRO A 340 -1.22 12.26 -34.45
CA PRO A 340 -1.95 13.42 -33.94
C PRO A 340 -0.99 14.41 -33.26
N HIS A 341 -0.89 15.62 -33.82
CA HIS A 341 -0.44 16.82 -33.12
C HIS A 341 -1.62 17.42 -32.30
N PRO A 342 -1.38 18.30 -31.31
CA PRO A 342 -1.98 18.22 -29.99
C PRO A 342 -3.27 19.04 -29.82
N VAL A 343 -4.07 18.59 -28.85
CA VAL A 343 -5.33 19.16 -28.37
C VAL A 343 -5.15 20.60 -27.89
N ALA A 344 -5.74 21.54 -28.62
CA ALA A 344 -5.93 22.95 -28.23
C ALA A 344 -7.41 23.27 -27.87
N GLU A 345 -8.23 22.27 -27.54
CA GLU A 345 -9.68 22.45 -27.29
C GLU A 345 -10.13 21.94 -25.91
N ALA A 346 -9.48 22.41 -24.85
CA ALA A 346 -9.95 22.23 -23.47
C ALA A 346 -9.85 23.50 -22.63
N LEU A 347 -10.07 24.67 -23.25
CA LEU A 347 -9.96 26.00 -22.61
C LEU A 347 -11.16 26.93 -22.86
N ASN A 348 -12.34 26.39 -23.22
CA ASN A 348 -13.55 27.19 -23.45
C ASN A 348 -14.77 26.82 -22.59
N PHE A 349 -14.59 25.99 -21.56
CA PHE A 349 -15.60 25.80 -20.51
C PHE A 349 -15.06 26.40 -19.22
N LEU A 350 -15.27 27.70 -19.02
CA LEU A 350 -15.36 28.45 -17.74
C LEU A 350 -15.21 29.97 -18.03
N GLN A 351 -16.25 30.60 -18.57
CA GLN A 351 -16.45 32.05 -18.44
C GLN A 351 -17.77 32.29 -17.68
N PRO A 352 -17.77 32.97 -16.53
CA PRO A 352 -19.00 33.33 -15.85
C PRO A 352 -19.63 34.60 -16.45
N LEU A 353 -20.94 34.49 -16.69
CA LEU A 353 -21.87 35.57 -16.97
C LEU A 353 -21.87 36.60 -15.82
N ALA A 354 -21.27 37.77 -16.06
CA ALA A 354 -21.59 38.98 -15.31
C ALA A 354 -22.58 39.81 -16.13
N ARG A 355 -23.88 39.76 -15.77
CA ARG A 355 -24.87 40.73 -16.23
C ARG A 355 -25.27 41.63 -15.07
N HIS A 356 -25.20 42.93 -15.37
CA HIS A 356 -25.61 44.07 -14.59
C HIS A 356 -26.95 43.90 -13.86
N ARG A 357 -26.98 44.33 -12.59
CA ARG A 357 -28.14 44.97 -11.97
C ARG A 357 -27.68 46.26 -11.30
N GLU A 358 -28.14 47.38 -11.84
CA GLU A 358 -28.18 48.66 -11.15
C GLU A 358 -29.17 48.60 -9.97
N PRO A 359 -29.03 49.50 -8.99
CA PRO A 359 -30.17 50.03 -8.28
C PRO A 359 -30.33 51.54 -8.53
N VAL A 360 -31.58 51.93 -8.77
CA VAL A 360 -32.13 53.28 -8.55
C VAL A 360 -33.26 53.09 -7.52
N PRO A 361 -33.61 54.05 -6.65
CA PRO A 361 -33.03 55.38 -6.40
C PRO A 361 -32.24 55.50 -5.09
#